data_AF-A0A8D5JKB4-F1
#
_entry.id   AF-A0A8D5JKB4-F1
#
_cell.length_a   1.000
_cell.length_b   1.000
_cell.length_c   1.000
_cell.angle_alpha   90.00
_cell.angle_beta   90.00
_cell.angle_gamma   90.00
#
_symmetry.space_group_name_H-M   'P 1'
#
loop_
_entity.id
_entity.type
_entity.pdbx_description
1 polymer ?
#
loop_
_entity_poly.entity_id
_entity_poly.type
_entity_poly.pdbx_seq_one_letter_code
_entity_poly.pdbx_strand_id
1 'polypeptide(L)' 'MKPDTDSICFGLSEELDRSSFAVFLRLSGQLEFAELLASRLSREEINTHVDTFMALLRKYLTEDEYHSFFLNQ' A
#
# COMPACT_ATOMS: atom_id res chain seq x y z
N MET A 1 10.00 5.98 12.24
CA MET A 1 10.58 6.99 11.33
C MET A 1 9.44 7.52 10.47
N LYS A 2 9.18 8.83 10.46
CA LYS A 2 8.12 9.40 9.59
C LYS A 2 8.56 9.25 8.13
N PRO A 3 7.68 8.85 7.19
CA PRO A 3 8.01 8.81 5.78
C PRO A 3 8.35 10.23 5.30
N ASP A 4 9.44 10.38 4.55
CA ASP A 4 9.76 11.65 3.89
C ASP A 4 8.79 11.85 2.72
N THR A 5 7.88 12.82 2.86
CA THR A 5 6.84 13.09 1.87
C THR A 5 7.34 13.94 0.72
N ASP A 6 8.44 14.68 0.91
CA ASP A 6 8.98 15.62 -0.07
C ASP A 6 9.64 14.88 -1.25
N SER A 7 9.91 13.58 -1.07
CA SER A 7 10.47 12.71 -2.09
C SER A 7 9.42 11.98 -2.95
N ILE A 8 8.11 12.11 -2.68
CA ILE A 8 7.08 11.42 -3.48
C ILE A 8 6.88 12.16 -4.80
N CYS A 9 7.34 11.53 -5.88
CA CYS A 9 7.14 12.00 -7.23
C CYS A 9 6.89 10.81 -8.17
N PHE A 10 5.83 10.87 -8.96
CA PHE A 10 5.46 9.83 -9.92
C PHE A 10 5.58 10.34 -11.36
N GLY A 11 5.97 9.47 -12.29
CA GLY A 11 5.94 9.72 -13.74
C GLY A 11 7.23 10.31 -14.32
N LEU A 12 8.32 10.39 -13.56
CA LEU A 12 9.63 10.85 -14.06
C LEU A 12 10.57 9.70 -14.44
N SER A 13 10.58 8.61 -13.67
CA SER A 13 11.33 7.38 -13.99
C SER A 13 10.80 6.21 -13.18
N GLU A 14 10.98 4.98 -13.68
CA GLU A 14 10.53 3.77 -12.99
C GLU A 14 11.21 3.58 -11.62
N GLU A 15 12.50 3.91 -11.52
CA GLU A 15 13.24 3.83 -10.25
C GLU A 15 12.66 4.79 -9.19
N LEU A 16 12.35 6.02 -9.62
CA LEU A 16 11.73 7.01 -8.75
C LEU A 16 10.31 6.57 -8.38
N ASP A 17 9.53 6.04 -9.32
CA ASP A 17 8.18 5.54 -9.07
C ASP A 17 8.18 4.41 -8.04
N ARG A 18 9.14 3.48 -8.12
CA ARG A 18 9.32 2.40 -7.13
C ARG A 18 9.62 2.95 -5.75
N SER A 19 10.51 3.95 -5.66
CA SER A 19 10.89 4.59 -4.40
C SER A 19 9.71 5.36 -3.80
N SER A 20 9.02 6.16 -4.60
CA SER A 20 7.81 6.90 -4.24
C SER A 20 6.69 5.98 -3.80
N PHE A 21 6.49 4.86 -4.50
CA PHE A 21 5.46 3.87 -4.15
C PHE A 21 5.74 3.23 -2.78
N ALA A 22 7.00 2.93 -2.46
CA ALA A 22 7.37 2.42 -1.14
C ALA A 22 7.07 3.42 -0.01
N VAL A 23 7.24 4.73 -0.24
CA VAL A 23 6.87 5.78 0.73
C VAL A 23 5.35 5.89 0.84
N PHE A 24 4.65 5.88 -0.30
CA PHE A 24 3.18 5.91 -0.37
C PHE A 24 2.54 4.78 0.45
N LEU A 25 3.01 3.54 0.31
CA LEU A 25 2.50 2.39 1.07
C LEU A 25 2.69 2.55 2.59
N ARG A 26 3.79 3.18 3.03
CA ARG A 26 4.02 3.46 4.46
C ARG A 26 3.07 4.53 5.00
N LEU A 27 2.73 5.52 4.18
CA LEU A 27 1.75 6.55 4.54
C LEU A 27 0.34 5.94 4.62
N SER A 28 -0.03 5.08 3.66
CA SER A 28 -1.35 4.42 3.67
C SER A 28 -1.54 3.46 4.83
N GLY A 29 -0.45 2.88 5.36
CA GLY A 29 -0.46 1.99 6.52
C GLY A 29 -0.43 2.68 7.89
N GLN A 30 -0.46 4.02 7.96
CA GLN A 30 -0.49 4.72 9.25
C GLN A 30 -1.82 4.49 9.97
N LEU A 31 -1.77 4.14 11.25
CA LEU A 31 -2.95 3.76 12.04
C LEU A 31 -4.09 4.79 11.94
N GLU A 32 -3.80 6.05 12.27
CA GLU A 32 -4.81 7.13 12.28
C GLU A 32 -5.40 7.39 10.89
N PHE A 33 -4.58 7.31 9.84
CA PHE A 33 -5.04 7.48 8.46
C PHE A 33 -5.91 6.30 8.01
N ALA A 34 -5.46 5.07 8.30
CA ALA A 34 -6.17 3.85 7.92
C ALA A 34 -7.55 3.77 8.58
N GLU A 35 -7.65 4.09 9.88
CA GLU A 35 -8.92 4.16 10.60
C GLU A 35 -9.84 5.24 10.03
N LEU A 36 -9.30 6.44 9.78
CA LEU A 36 -10.07 7.55 9.21
C LEU A 36 -10.59 7.21 7.81
N LEU A 37 -9.75 6.66 6.93
CA LEU A 37 -10.14 6.31 5.57
C LEU A 37 -11.18 5.19 5.58
N ALA A 38 -10.96 4.14 6.35
CA ALA A 38 -11.90 3.02 6.49
C ALA A 38 -13.28 3.47 7.00
N SER A 39 -13.33 4.48 7.89
CA SER A 39 -14.60 5.03 8.39
C SER A 39 -15.44 5.76 7.35
N ARG A 40 -14.83 6.16 6.21
CA ARG A 40 -15.48 6.97 5.17
C ARG A 40 -15.92 6.16 3.95
N LEU A 41 -15.27 5.02 3.70
CA LEU A 41 -15.54 4.20 2.51
C LEU A 41 -16.78 3.32 2.71
N SER A 42 -17.56 3.19 1.66
CA SER A 42 -18.62 2.19 1.58
C SER A 42 -18.03 0.78 1.44
N ARG A 43 -18.87 -0.23 1.70
CA ARG A 43 -18.48 -1.64 1.49
C ARG A 43 -18.00 -1.92 0.07
N GLU A 44 -18.64 -1.32 -0.93
CA GLU A 44 -18.31 -1.54 -2.34
C GLU A 44 -16.93 -0.97 -2.70
N GLU A 45 -16.62 0.22 -2.20
CA GLU A 45 -15.30 0.85 -2.37
C GLU A 45 -14.21 0.06 -1.67
N ILE A 46 -14.48 -0.41 -0.44
CA ILE A 46 -13.55 -1.28 0.31
C ILE A 46 -13.25 -2.56 -0.48
N ASN A 47 -14.28 -3.26 -0.94
CA ASN A 47 -14.11 -4.51 -1.69
C ASN A 47 -13.32 -4.28 -2.98
N THR A 48 -13.67 -3.24 -3.75
CA THR A 48 -12.96 -2.90 -4.98
C THR A 48 -11.48 -2.60 -4.74
N HIS A 49 -11.17 -1.87 -3.68
CA HIS A 49 -9.80 -1.56 -3.30
C HIS A 49 -9.02 -2.81 -2.88
N VAL A 50 -9.61 -3.64 -2.00
CA VAL A 50 -9.00 -4.89 -1.53
C VAL A 50 -8.75 -5.84 -2.69
N ASP A 51 -9.72 -6.03 -3.59
CA ASP A 51 -9.57 -6.91 -4.75
C ASP A 51 -8.42 -6.47 -5.66
N THR A 52 -8.32 -5.15 -5.92
CA THR A 52 -7.25 -4.57 -6.73
C THR A 52 -5.89 -4.76 -6.07
N PHE A 53 -5.79 -4.49 -4.78
CA PHE A 53 -4.53 -4.61 -4.03
C PHE A 53 -4.09 -6.08 -3.89
N MET A 54 -5.02 -6.98 -3.56
CA MET A 54 -4.76 -8.42 -3.45
C MET A 54 -4.34 -9.04 -4.79
N ALA A 55 -4.85 -8.55 -5.92
CA ALA A 55 -4.40 -8.99 -7.24
C ALA A 55 -2.90 -8.69 -7.46
N LEU A 56 -2.39 -7.57 -6.95
CA LEU A 56 -0.96 -7.26 -7.00
C LEU A 56 -0.15 -8.18 -6.08
N LEU A 57 -0.60 -8.39 -4.84
CA LEU A 57 0.10 -9.27 -3.90
C LEU A 57 0.22 -10.68 -4.46
N ARG A 58 -0.87 -11.26 -4.97
CA ARG A 58 -0.86 -12.61 -5.58
C ARG A 58 0.04 -12.71 -6.81
N LYS A 59 0.25 -11.61 -7.53
CA LYS A 59 1.07 -11.59 -8.75
C LYS A 59 2.56 -11.49 -8.44
N TYR A 60 2.93 -10.79 -7.36
CA TYR A 60 4.33 -10.41 -7.10
C TYR A 60 4.92 -10.99 -5.82
N LEU A 61 4.12 -11.57 -4.93
CA LEU A 61 4.60 -12.27 -3.74
C LEU A 61 4.43 -13.77 -3.90
N THR A 62 5.41 -14.53 -3.45
CA THR A 62 5.25 -15.95 -3.12
C THR A 62 4.37 -16.13 -1.89
N GLU A 63 3.92 -17.35 -1.66
CA GLU A 63 3.16 -17.70 -0.45
C GLU A 63 3.96 -17.37 0.82
N ASP A 64 5.23 -17.78 0.89
CA ASP A 64 6.12 -17.51 2.03
C ASP A 64 6.30 -16.00 2.27
N GLU A 65 6.48 -15.21 1.21
CA GLU A 65 6.63 -13.75 1.33
C GLU A 65 5.34 -13.08 1.78
N TYR A 66 4.18 -13.55 1.31
CA TYR A 66 2.88 -13.05 1.76
C TYR A 66 2.67 -13.30 3.25
N HIS A 67 2.94 -14.53 3.72
CA HIS A 67 2.83 -14.86 5.14
C HIS A 67 3.83 -14.08 6.00
N SER A 68 5.09 -14.04 5.58
CA SER A 68 6.17 -13.42 6.37
C SER A 68 6.07 -11.88 6.40
N PHE A 69 5.85 -11.23 5.25
CA PHE A 69 5.92 -9.77 5.15
C PHE A 69 4.57 -9.06 5.26
N PHE A 70 3.48 -9.68 4.78
CA PHE A 70 2.16 -9.04 4.79
C PHE A 70 1.33 -9.43 6.00
N LEU A 71 1.26 -10.72 6.33
CA LEU A 71 0.52 -11.21 7.50
C LEU A 71 1.34 -11.16 8.79
N ASN A 72 2.67 -11.08 8.69
CA ASN A 72 3.58 -11.15 9.83
C ASN A 72 3.32 -12.42 10.67
N GLN A 73 3.19 -13.56 9.98
CA GLN A 73 2.90 -14.89 10.52
C GLN A 73 4.01 -15.88 10.21
#